data_AF-A0A9D6MZL1-F1
#
_entry.id   AF-A0A9D6MZL1-F1
#
_cell.length_a   1.000
_cell.length_b   1.000
_cell.length_c   1.000
_cell.angle_alpha   90.00
_cell.angle_beta   90.00
_cell.angle_gamma   90.00
#
_symmetry.space_group_name_H-M   'P 1'
#
loop_
_entity.id
_entity.type
_entity.pdbx_description
1 polymer ?
#
loop_
_entity_poly.entity_id
_entity_poly.type
_entity_poly.pdbx_seq_one_letter_code
_entity_poly.pdbx_strand_id
1 'polypeptide(L)'
;MKTGGFGLGLVLALALAFAASCTTPDIEKAFDSDMKAEQSDKIIVEYCQSCHNHKKFISSAHYEEIKKKQPDSGNTVQCRVCHTYSKNWIFDIKRGTHRMKEPK
;
A
#
# COMPACT_ATOMS: atom_id res chain seq x y z
N MET A 1 1.49 -48.44 26.37
CA MET A 1 0.93 -47.65 25.24
C MET A 1 1.73 -46.37 25.13
N LYS A 2 2.53 -46.19 24.06
CA LYS A 2 3.27 -44.95 23.77
C LYS A 2 2.47 -44.17 22.73
N THR A 3 1.55 -43.32 23.20
CA THR A 3 0.86 -42.33 22.37
C THR A 3 1.32 -40.97 22.84
N GLY A 4 2.25 -40.33 22.14
CA GLY A 4 2.69 -38.98 22.51
C GLY A 4 3.95 -38.57 21.79
N GLY A 5 3.81 -37.87 20.67
CA GLY A 5 4.94 -37.26 19.97
C GLY A 5 4.57 -36.71 18.59
N PHE A 6 3.73 -37.42 17.83
CA PHE A 6 3.41 -37.05 16.46
C PHE A 6 2.48 -35.82 16.32
N GLY A 7 1.55 -35.61 17.26
CA GLY A 7 0.60 -34.49 17.18
C GLY A 7 1.23 -33.13 17.43
N LEU A 8 2.16 -33.02 18.39
CA LEU A 8 2.76 -31.73 18.76
C LEU A 8 3.70 -31.21 17.67
N GLY A 9 4.49 -32.09 17.05
CA GLY A 9 5.38 -31.73 15.94
C GLY A 9 4.63 -31.24 14.70
N LEU A 10 3.50 -31.88 14.38
CA LEU A 10 2.65 -31.47 13.25
C LEU A 10 1.97 -30.12 13.51
N VAL A 11 1.44 -29.90 14.72
CA VAL A 11 0.82 -28.62 15.12
C VAL A 11 1.85 -27.49 15.12
N LEU A 12 3.07 -27.74 15.60
CA LEU A 12 4.15 -26.75 15.60
C LEU A 12 4.61 -26.42 14.17
N ALA A 13 4.73 -27.44 13.30
CA ALA A 13 5.08 -27.25 11.89
C ALA A 13 3.99 -26.48 11.12
N LEU A 14 2.71 -26.75 11.38
CA LEU A 14 1.60 -25.99 10.82
C LEU A 14 1.61 -24.54 11.34
N ALA A 15 1.79 -24.32 12.64
CA ALA A 15 1.87 -22.97 13.21
C ALA A 15 3.04 -22.16 12.63
N LEU A 16 4.20 -22.79 12.41
CA LEU A 16 5.36 -22.19 11.75
C LEU A 16 5.09 -21.91 10.25
N ALA A 17 4.38 -22.79 9.55
CA ALA A 17 3.99 -22.58 8.16
C ALA A 17 2.98 -21.44 8.00
N PHE A 18 2.02 -21.29 8.92
CA PHE A 18 1.11 -20.14 8.97
C PHE A 18 1.84 -18.84 9.36
N ALA A 19 2.86 -18.91 10.23
CA ALA A 19 3.68 -17.75 10.56
C ALA A 19 4.61 -17.32 9.41
N ALA A 20 4.94 -18.22 8.47
CA ALA A 20 5.81 -17.95 7.34
C ALA A 20 5.12 -17.23 6.16
N SER A 21 3.79 -17.05 6.18
CA SER A 21 3.11 -16.19 5.21
C SER A 21 3.24 -14.71 5.62
N CYS A 22 4.48 -14.20 5.62
CA CYS A 22 4.78 -12.78 5.66
C CYS A 22 4.45 -12.17 4.28
N THR A 23 3.19 -12.19 3.87
CA THR A 23 2.75 -11.50 2.66
C THR A 23 2.76 -10.00 2.90
N THR A 24 3.60 -9.27 2.17
CA THR A 24 3.55 -7.80 2.11
C THR A 24 2.16 -7.35 1.65
N PRO A 25 1.47 -6.48 2.41
CA PRO A 25 0.16 -5.96 2.04
C PRO A 25 0.13 -5.32 0.65
N ASP A 26 -0.99 -5.44 -0.05
CA ASP A 26 -1.11 -4.92 -1.42
C ASP A 26 -0.91 -3.40 -1.51
N ILE A 27 -1.27 -2.65 -0.47
CA ILE A 27 -1.01 -1.21 -0.39
C ILE A 27 0.48 -0.88 -0.33
N GLU A 28 1.28 -1.68 0.36
CA GLU A 28 2.73 -1.47 0.41
C GLU A 28 3.34 -1.70 -0.97
N LYS A 29 2.95 -2.79 -1.63
CA LYS A 29 3.38 -3.10 -3.00
C LYS A 29 2.92 -2.07 -4.03
N ALA A 30 1.77 -1.45 -3.83
CA ALA A 30 1.28 -0.43 -4.76
C ALA A 30 2.14 0.84 -4.72
N PHE A 31 2.72 1.17 -3.56
CA PHE A 31 3.68 2.27 -3.44
C PHE A 31 5.11 1.91 -3.88
N ASP A 32 5.43 0.63 -4.06
CA ASP A 32 6.67 0.17 -4.69
C ASP A 32 6.66 0.38 -6.23
N SER A 33 7.85 0.55 -6.81
CA SER A 33 8.05 0.88 -8.23
C SER A 33 7.71 -0.26 -9.21
N ASP A 34 7.66 -1.50 -8.72
CA ASP A 34 7.60 -2.69 -9.58
C ASP A 34 6.18 -2.98 -10.09
N MET A 35 5.17 -2.31 -9.54
CA MET A 35 3.78 -2.44 -9.97
C MET A 35 3.46 -1.49 -11.13
N LYS A 36 2.69 -1.98 -12.12
CA LYS A 36 2.15 -1.14 -13.20
C LYS A 36 1.34 0.01 -12.63
N ALA A 37 1.51 1.20 -13.21
CA ALA A 37 0.89 2.45 -12.76
C ALA A 37 -0.62 2.33 -12.50
N GLU A 38 -1.38 1.84 -13.48
CA GLU A 38 -2.83 1.69 -13.40
C GLU A 38 -3.27 0.79 -12.23
N GLN A 39 -2.58 -0.34 -12.03
CA GLN A 39 -2.89 -1.28 -10.96
C GLN A 39 -2.53 -0.69 -9.59
N SER A 40 -1.38 -0.03 -9.49
CA SER A 40 -0.95 0.70 -8.30
C SER A 40 -1.98 1.75 -7.92
N ASP A 41 -2.36 2.61 -8.86
CA ASP A 41 -3.29 3.71 -8.60
C ASP A 41 -4.67 3.20 -8.18
N LYS A 42 -5.16 2.12 -8.79
CA LYS A 42 -6.42 1.48 -8.35
C LYS A 42 -6.35 1.07 -6.88
N ILE A 43 -5.32 0.34 -6.48
CA ILE A 43 -5.14 -0.13 -5.09
C ILE A 43 -5.01 1.05 -4.12
N ILE A 44 -4.25 2.08 -4.49
CA ILE A 44 -4.05 3.27 -3.66
C ILE A 44 -5.37 4.05 -3.51
N VAL A 45 -6.15 4.21 -4.58
CA VAL A 45 -7.46 4.86 -4.55
C VAL A 45 -8.43 4.12 -3.65
N GLU A 46 -8.53 2.80 -3.80
CA GLU A 46 -9.37 1.94 -2.95
C GLU A 46 -8.96 2.04 -1.48
N TYR A 47 -7.66 2.00 -1.18
CA TYR A 47 -7.13 2.20 0.15
C TYR A 47 -7.46 3.58 0.72
N CYS A 48 -7.30 4.64 -0.06
CA CYS A 48 -7.69 5.99 0.35
C CYS A 48 -9.19 6.04 0.66
N GLN A 49 -10.05 5.53 -0.21
CA GLN A 49 -11.51 5.50 -0.03
C GLN A 49 -11.97 4.65 1.16
N SER A 50 -11.16 3.68 1.60
CA SER A 50 -11.43 2.94 2.85
C SER A 50 -11.36 3.83 4.09
N CYS A 51 -10.62 4.95 4.04
CA CYS A 51 -10.60 5.93 5.10
C CYS A 51 -11.87 6.79 5.06
N HIS A 52 -12.51 6.99 6.21
CA HIS A 52 -13.76 7.74 6.32
C HIS A 52 -13.70 9.14 5.67
N ASN A 53 -12.59 9.85 5.83
CA ASN A 53 -12.37 11.20 5.28
C ASN A 53 -12.21 11.24 3.75
N HIS A 54 -11.99 10.10 3.09
CA HIS A 54 -11.75 10.02 1.65
C HIS A 54 -12.75 9.11 0.95
N LYS A 55 -13.85 8.69 1.61
CA LYS A 55 -14.84 7.78 1.01
C LYS A 55 -15.42 8.25 -0.33
N LYS A 56 -15.47 9.57 -0.56
CA LYS A 56 -15.94 10.19 -1.81
C LYS A 56 -14.80 10.72 -2.69
N PHE A 57 -13.57 10.29 -2.43
CA PHE A 57 -12.40 10.71 -3.19
C PHE A 57 -12.51 10.25 -4.64
N ILE A 58 -12.24 11.18 -5.57
CA ILE A 58 -12.19 10.93 -7.01
C ILE A 58 -10.80 11.36 -7.48
N SER A 59 -10.00 10.40 -7.94
CA SER A 59 -8.59 10.64 -8.31
C SER A 59 -8.42 11.65 -9.44
N SER A 60 -9.28 11.58 -10.47
CA SER A 60 -9.23 12.50 -11.62
C SER A 60 -9.53 13.95 -11.20
N ALA A 61 -10.56 14.16 -10.39
CA ALA A 61 -10.90 15.49 -9.88
C ALA A 61 -9.79 16.05 -8.98
N HIS A 62 -9.18 15.20 -8.15
CA HIS A 62 -8.03 15.58 -7.33
C HIS A 62 -6.84 16.02 -8.20
N TYR A 63 -6.50 15.25 -9.23
CA TYR A 63 -5.42 15.59 -10.14
C TYR A 63 -5.65 16.95 -10.84
N GLU A 64 -6.85 17.19 -11.38
CA GLU A 64 -7.19 18.47 -12.02
C GLU A 64 -7.10 19.67 -11.07
N GLU A 65 -7.42 19.47 -9.79
CA GLU A 65 -7.25 20.50 -8.77
C GLU A 65 -5.77 20.77 -8.48
N ILE A 66 -4.97 19.71 -8.31
CA ILE A 66 -3.54 19.83 -8.04
C ILE A 66 -2.80 20.45 -9.21
N LYS A 67 -3.12 20.09 -10.45
CA LYS A 67 -2.52 20.67 -11.65
C LYS A 67 -2.65 22.19 -11.72
N LYS A 68 -3.78 22.74 -11.26
CA LYS A 68 -3.99 24.20 -11.15
C LYS A 68 -3.11 24.85 -10.08
N LYS A 69 -2.79 24.12 -9.01
CA LYS A 69 -2.00 24.59 -7.86
C LYS A 69 -0.50 24.33 -8.00
N GLN A 70 -0.13 23.32 -8.78
CA GLN A 70 1.24 22.86 -9.06
C GLN A 70 1.36 22.56 -10.56
N PRO A 71 1.55 23.58 -11.41
CA PRO A 71 1.66 23.42 -12.86
C PRO A 71 2.82 22.47 -13.26
N ASP A 72 3.87 22.42 -12.44
CA ASP A 72 5.08 21.65 -12.66
C ASP A 72 4.96 20.18 -12.21
N SER A 73 3.79 19.75 -11.71
CA SER A 73 3.53 18.36 -11.31
C SER A 73 3.52 17.35 -12.47
N GLY A 74 3.86 17.80 -13.69
CA GLY A 74 3.90 16.98 -14.89
C GLY A 74 2.56 16.36 -15.26
N ASN A 75 2.58 15.49 -16.27
CA ASN A 75 1.39 14.74 -16.70
C ASN A 75 1.24 13.39 -15.99
N THR A 76 1.98 13.15 -14.89
CA THR A 76 1.92 11.85 -14.21
C THR A 76 0.75 11.81 -13.24
N VAL A 77 -0.17 10.88 -13.48
CA VAL A 77 -1.42 10.71 -12.72
C VAL A 77 -1.23 9.71 -11.56
N GLN A 78 0.01 9.29 -11.30
CA GLN A 78 0.31 8.24 -10.34
C GLN A 78 0.31 8.76 -8.90
N CYS A 79 -0.48 8.13 -8.03
CA CYS A 79 -0.63 8.54 -6.63
C CYS A 79 0.71 8.47 -5.88
N ARG A 80 1.51 7.42 -6.14
CA ARG A 80 2.82 7.18 -5.51
C ARG A 80 3.91 8.19 -5.87
N VAL A 81 3.70 9.01 -6.91
CA VAL A 81 4.69 10.04 -7.29
C VAL A 81 4.69 11.19 -6.28
N CYS A 82 3.54 11.55 -5.74
CA CYS A 82 3.41 12.64 -4.78
C CYS A 82 3.18 12.14 -3.35
N HIS A 83 2.58 10.97 -3.20
CA HIS A 83 2.24 10.40 -1.90
C HIS A 83 3.22 9.33 -1.47
N THR A 84 3.40 9.21 -0.16
CA THR A 84 4.19 8.16 0.45
C THR A 84 3.35 7.36 1.42
N TYR A 85 3.65 6.07 1.50
CA TYR A 85 3.08 5.14 2.46
C TYR A 85 4.23 4.36 3.09
N SER A 86 4.22 4.25 4.42
CA SER A 86 5.17 3.42 5.16
C SER A 86 4.47 2.80 6.34
N LYS A 87 4.77 1.52 6.60
CA LYS A 87 4.25 0.79 7.74
C LYS A 87 5.42 0.20 8.51
N ASN A 88 5.62 0.64 9.76
CA ASN A 88 6.68 0.09 10.60
C ASN A 88 6.19 -1.11 11.42
N TRP A 89 4.91 -1.10 11.81
CA TRP A 89 4.26 -2.16 12.58
C TRP A 89 2.78 -2.25 12.21
N ILE A 90 2.07 -3.28 12.67
CA ILE A 90 0.69 -3.57 12.24
C ILE A 90 -0.31 -2.42 12.44
N PHE A 91 -0.05 -1.52 13.40
CA PHE A 91 -0.85 -0.33 13.67
C PHE A 91 -0.09 1.01 13.49
N ASP A 92 1.18 0.98 13.09
CA ASP A 92 1.96 2.20 12.83
C ASP A 92 2.08 2.43 11.32
N ILE A 93 1.05 3.08 10.76
CA ILE A 93 0.98 3.44 9.35
C ILE A 93 1.20 4.95 9.22
N LYS A 94 2.25 5.32 8.50
CA LYS A 94 2.58 6.70 8.15
C LYS A 94 2.21 6.96 6.69
N ARG A 95 1.55 8.10 6.48
CA ARG A 95 1.15 8.60 5.15
C ARG A 95 1.70 10.00 4.99
N GLY A 96 2.30 10.28 3.85
CA GLY A 96 2.91 11.56 3.56
C GLY A 96 2.54 12.08 2.18
N THR A 97 2.81 13.36 1.97
CA THR A 97 2.75 14.00 0.66
C THR A 97 3.98 14.86 0.51
N HIS A 98 4.60 14.80 -0.65
CA HIS A 98 5.68 15.69 -1.03
C HIS A 98 5.33 16.38 -2.35
N ARG A 99 5.95 17.52 -2.60
CA ARG A 99 5.89 18.12 -3.94
C ARG A 99 6.71 17.27 -4.88
N MET A 100 6.19 17.04 -6.08
CA MET A 100 6.98 16.47 -7.16
C MET A 100 8.20 17.39 -7.36
N LYS A 101 9.41 16.84 -7.18
CA LYS A 101 10.64 17.49 -7.61
C LYS A 101 10.80 17.16 -9.09
N GLU A 102 11.35 18.08 -9.88
CA GLU A 102 11.56 17.87 -11.31
C GLU A 102 12.16 16.48 -11.58
N PRO A 103 11.67 15.76 -12.60
CA PRO A 103 12.35 14.55 -13.05
C PRO A 103 13.78 14.94 -13.43
N LYS A 104 14.77 14.33 -12.78
CA LYS A 104 16.16 14.42 -13.22
C LYS A 104 16.33 13.81 -14.61
#